data_AF-A0A917JS03-F1
#
_entry.id   AF-A0A917JS03-F1
#
_cell.length_a   1.000
_cell.length_b   1.000
_cell.length_c   1.000
_cell.angle_alpha   90.00
_cell.angle_beta   90.00
_cell.angle_gamma   90.00
#
_symmetry.space_group_name_H-M   'P 1'
#
loop_
_entity.id
_entity.type
_entity.pdbx_description
1 polymer ?
#
loop_
_entity_poly.entity_id
_entity_poly.type
_entity_poly.pdbx_seq_one_letter_code
_entity_poly.pdbx_strand_id
1 'polypeptide(L)'
;MDEANRYVVENAPWTLAKAEKNGDQDAAARLDVVLRTLVDAERLVADELTLFLPGAARRVAAQLGDGGDELAKPTPLFPRIELPADE
;
A
#
# COMPACT_ATOMS: atom_id res chain seq x y z
N MET A 1 2.65 3.73 -10.58
CA MET A 1 1.93 2.58 -10.00
C MET A 1 2.68 1.29 -10.32
N ASP A 2 3.05 1.09 -11.58
CA ASP A 2 3.77 -0.11 -12.02
C ASP A 2 5.12 -0.30 -11.32
N GLU A 3 5.84 0.77 -10.99
CA GLU A 3 7.11 0.73 -10.26
C GLU A 3 6.93 0.27 -8.81
N ALA A 4 5.89 0.77 -8.12
CA ALA A 4 5.59 0.33 -6.75
C ALA A 4 5.16 -1.14 -6.74
N ASN A 5 4.31 -1.56 -7.68
CA ASN A 5 3.93 -2.96 -7.85
C ASN A 5 5.12 -3.85 -8.16
N ARG A 6 6.03 -3.41 -9.05
CA ARG A 6 7.27 -4.13 -9.35
C ARG A 6 8.16 -4.26 -8.12
N TYR A 7 8.31 -3.18 -7.35
CA TYR A 7 9.08 -3.18 -6.12
C TYR A 7 8.53 -4.18 -5.09
N VAL A 8 7.20 -4.31 -4.95
CA VAL A 8 6.57 -5.34 -4.13
C VAL A 8 6.96 -6.74 -4.59
N VAL A 9 6.90 -7.00 -5.89
CA VAL A 9 7.24 -8.32 -6.46
C VAL A 9 8.72 -8.64 -6.24
N GLU A 10 9.61 -7.69 -6.50
CA GLU A 10 11.07 -7.87 -6.37
C GLU A 10 11.49 -8.11 -4.92
N ASN A 11 10.87 -7.44 -3.95
CA ASN A 11 11.23 -7.58 -2.53
C ASN A 11 10.47 -8.70 -1.82
N ALA A 12 9.34 -9.15 -2.37
CA ALA A 12 8.49 -10.20 -1.82
C ALA A 12 8.31 -10.10 -0.28
N PRO A 13 7.71 -9.02 0.25
CA PRO A 13 7.69 -8.74 1.69
C PRO A 13 7.08 -9.86 2.54
N TRP A 14 6.18 -10.66 1.98
CA TRP A 14 5.64 -11.85 2.65
C TRP A 14 6.70 -12.91 2.97
N THR A 15 7.74 -13.02 2.14
CA THR A 15 8.89 -13.92 2.37
C THR A 15 9.79 -13.36 3.47
N LEU A 16 10.07 -12.05 3.43
CA LEU A 16 10.83 -11.35 4.48
C LEU A 16 10.15 -11.49 5.85
N ALA A 17 8.83 -11.25 5.90
CA ALA A 17 8.03 -11.44 7.12
C ALA A 17 8.05 -12.88 7.65
N LYS A 18 8.17 -13.87 6.77
CA LYS A 18 8.34 -15.26 7.20
C LYS A 18 9.74 -15.51 7.78
N ALA A 19 10.78 -14.93 7.20
CA ALA A 19 12.15 -15.05 7.69
C ALA A 19 12.34 -14.33 9.04
N GLU A 20 11.80 -13.12 9.20
CA GLU A 20 11.74 -12.39 10.46
C GLU A 20 11.12 -13.24 11.57
N LYS A 21 9.96 -13.85 11.31
CA LYS A 21 9.28 -14.75 12.27
C LYS A 21 10.13 -15.96 12.68
N ASN A 22 11.11 -16.33 11.86
CA ASN A 22 12.06 -17.40 12.15
C ASN A 22 13.36 -16.89 12.82
N GLY A 23 13.43 -15.61 13.18
CA GLY A 23 14.52 -14.99 13.92
C GLY A 23 15.54 -14.23 13.09
N ASP A 24 15.36 -14.12 11.76
CA ASP A 24 16.28 -13.40 10.88
C ASP A 24 16.14 -11.87 11.06
N GLN A 25 17.12 -11.25 11.71
CA GLN A 25 17.14 -9.82 12.02
C GLN A 25 17.43 -8.96 10.78
N ASP A 26 18.20 -9.46 9.82
CA ASP A 26 18.49 -8.73 8.58
C ASP A 26 17.24 -8.69 7.69
N ALA A 27 16.48 -9.79 7.65
CA ALA A 27 15.17 -9.83 7.01
C ALA A 27 14.17 -8.87 7.66
N ALA A 28 14.18 -8.76 9.00
CA ALA A 28 13.35 -7.81 9.73
C ALA A 28 13.67 -6.36 9.33
N ALA A 29 14.95 -5.97 9.39
CA ALA A 29 15.39 -4.63 8.99
C ALA A 29 15.05 -4.32 7.52
N ARG A 30 15.17 -5.32 6.62
CA ARG A 30 14.79 -5.15 5.22
C ARG A 30 13.28 -4.99 5.05
N LEU A 31 12.48 -5.76 5.78
CA LEU A 31 11.03 -5.68 5.75
C LEU A 31 10.55 -4.28 6.15
N ASP A 32 11.11 -3.72 7.23
CA ASP A 32 10.76 -2.37 7.69
C ASP A 32 11.00 -1.32 6.60
N VAL A 33 12.16 -1.38 5.95
CA VAL A 33 12.50 -0.45 4.84
C VAL A 33 11.52 -0.60 3.68
N VAL A 34 11.22 -1.83 3.28
CA VAL A 34 10.31 -2.11 2.15
C VAL A 34 8.90 -1.59 2.46
N LEU A 35 8.35 -1.93 3.63
CA LEU A 35 7.01 -1.51 4.03
C LEU A 35 6.93 0.02 4.16
N ARG A 36 7.94 0.66 4.77
CA ARG A 36 7.95 2.11 4.89
C ARG A 36 8.00 2.80 3.54
N THR A 37 8.84 2.32 2.62
CA THR A 37 8.96 2.86 1.26
C THR A 37 7.63 2.78 0.51
N LEU A 38 6.90 1.67 0.67
CA LEU A 38 5.59 1.50 0.03
C LEU A 38 4.55 2.47 0.60
N VAL A 39 4.48 2.62 1.93
CA VAL A 39 3.58 3.58 2.58
C VAL A 39 3.87 5.01 2.12
N ASP A 40 5.13 5.41 2.07
CA ASP A 40 5.52 6.76 1.63
C ASP A 40 5.17 6.98 0.14
N ALA A 41 5.36 5.97 -0.72
CA ALA A 41 4.95 6.04 -2.12
C ALA A 41 3.42 6.16 -2.28
N GLU A 42 2.64 5.41 -1.50
CA GLU A 42 1.18 5.48 -1.52
C GLU A 42 0.65 6.84 -1.02
N ARG A 43 1.30 7.45 -0.03
CA ARG A 43 0.97 8.81 0.43
C ARG A 43 1.16 9.84 -0.68
N LEU A 44 2.29 9.78 -1.39
CA LEU A 44 2.54 10.66 -2.54
C LEU A 44 1.46 10.46 -3.63
N VAL A 45 1.10 9.23 -3.93
CA VAL A 45 0.04 8.94 -4.91
C VAL A 45 -1.31 9.48 -4.45
N ALA A 46 -1.64 9.39 -3.15
CA ALA A 46 -2.88 9.93 -2.60
C ALA A 46 -2.97 11.46 -2.78
N ASP A 47 -1.87 12.18 -2.56
CA ASP A 47 -1.79 13.61 -2.75
C ASP A 47 -2.04 14.01 -4.21
N GLU A 48 -1.35 13.35 -5.14
CA GLU A 48 -1.51 13.58 -6.59
C GLU A 48 -2.92 13.24 -7.10
N LEU A 49 -3.55 12.21 -6.51
CA LEU A 49 -4.93 11.81 -6.84
C LEU A 49 -5.96 12.89 -6.47
N THR A 50 -5.64 13.83 -5.59
CA THR A 50 -6.58 14.86 -5.10
C THR A 50 -7.17 15.70 -6.24
N LEU A 51 -6.39 15.99 -7.28
CA LEU A 51 -6.83 16.81 -8.42
C LEU A 51 -7.80 16.10 -9.36
N PHE A 52 -7.79 14.76 -9.37
CA PHE A 52 -8.57 13.97 -10.31
C PHE A 52 -9.72 13.23 -9.62
N LEU A 53 -9.47 12.68 -8.43
CA LEU A 53 -10.37 11.83 -7.68
C LEU A 53 -10.32 12.18 -6.18
N PRO A 54 -10.80 13.37 -5.76
CA PRO A 54 -10.69 13.84 -4.37
C PRO A 54 -11.40 12.93 -3.36
N GLY A 55 -12.47 12.23 -3.79
CA GLY A 55 -13.13 11.22 -2.96
C GLY A 55 -12.32 9.94 -2.79
N ALA A 56 -11.53 9.54 -3.78
CA ALA A 56 -10.63 8.40 -3.66
C ALA A 56 -9.38 8.77 -2.85
N ALA A 57 -8.78 9.93 -3.12
CA ALA A 57 -7.63 10.46 -2.39
C ALA A 57 -7.87 10.46 -0.87
N ARG A 58 -9.01 11.00 -0.41
CA ARG A 58 -9.37 10.98 1.02
C ARG A 58 -9.52 9.58 1.61
N ARG A 59 -10.07 8.63 0.86
CA ARG A 59 -10.20 7.24 1.33
C ARG A 59 -8.84 6.56 1.44
N VAL A 60 -7.93 6.83 0.49
CA VAL A 60 -6.55 6.34 0.55
C VAL A 60 -5.82 6.95 1.75
N ALA A 61 -5.84 8.27 1.90
CA ALA A 61 -5.19 8.98 3.00
C ALA A 61 -5.66 8.49 4.38
N ALA A 62 -6.97 8.28 4.56
CA ALA A 62 -7.53 7.75 5.80
C ALA A 62 -7.02 6.34 6.13
N GLN A 63 -6.81 5.48 5.13
CA GLN A 63 -6.21 4.16 5.36
C GLN A 63 -4.72 4.24 5.70
N LEU A 64 -4.03 5.26 5.20
CA LEU A 64 -2.62 5.55 5.47
C LEU A 64 -2.38 6.33 6.76
N GLY A 65 -3.41 6.45 7.61
CA GLY A 65 -3.32 7.11 8.91
C GLY A 65 -3.32 8.65 8.84
N ASP A 66 -3.76 9.23 7.73
CA ASP A 66 -3.77 10.69 7.49
C ASP A 66 -2.40 11.35 7.73
N GLY A 67 -1.32 10.63 7.41
CA GLY A 67 0.06 11.10 7.59
C GLY A 67 0.66 10.83 8.97
N GLY A 68 -0.07 10.22 9.90
CA GLY A 68 0.42 9.79 11.21
C GLY A 68 1.35 8.57 11.16
N ASP A 69 1.77 8.10 12.34
CA ASP A 69 2.67 6.94 12.45
C ASP A 69 1.95 5.59 12.46
N GLU A 70 0.63 5.58 12.66
CA GLU A 70 -0.19 4.38 12.70
C GLU A 70 -1.11 4.30 11.47
N LEU A 71 -1.15 3.12 10.84
CA LEU A 71 -2.06 2.83 9.73
C LEU A 71 -3.44 2.41 10.27
N ALA A 72 -4.50 2.78 9.55
CA ALA A 72 -5.83 2.28 9.86
C ALA A 72 -5.97 0.81 9.42
N LYS A 73 -7.01 0.13 9.91
CA LYS A 73 -7.32 -1.23 9.46
C LYS A 73 -7.62 -1.21 7.94
N PRO A 74 -6.91 -2.02 7.13
CA PRO A 74 -7.06 -1.96 5.68
C PRO A 74 -8.44 -2.45 5.24
N THR A 75 -9.03 -1.74 4.28
CA THR A 75 -10.27 -2.14 3.59
C THR A 75 -10.11 -1.95 2.08
N PRO A 76 -10.72 -2.78 1.22
CA PRO A 76 -10.59 -2.60 -0.23
C PRO A 76 -11.05 -1.20 -0.68
N LEU A 77 -10.15 -0.43 -1.31
CA LEU A 77 -10.40 0.97 -1.70
C LEU A 77 -11.22 1.13 -2.98
N PHE A 78 -10.94 0.29 -3.97
CA PHE A 78 -11.54 0.35 -5.29
C PHE A 78 -12.34 -0.93 -5.55
N PRO A 79 -13.68 -0.89 -5.41
CA PRO A 79 -14.51 -2.03 -5.77
C PRO A 79 -14.43 -2.27 -7.28
N ARG A 80 -14.64 -3.53 -7.69
CA ARG A 80 -14.76 -3.87 -9.10
C ARG A 80 -16.01 -3.19 -9.68
N ILE A 81 -15.86 -2.60 -10.86
CA ILE A 81 -16.99 -2.05 -11.61
C ILE A 81 -17.66 -3.23 -12.32
N GLU A 82 -18.91 -3.55 -11.95
CA GLU A 82 -19.75 -4.49 -12.68
C GLU A 82 -20.32 -3.78 -13.90
N LEU A 83 -20.21 -4.40 -15.07
CA LEU A 83 -20.92 -3.94 -16.27
C LEU A 83 -22.36 -4.46 -16.20
N PRO A 84 -23.36 -3.65 -16.60
CA PRO A 84 -24.73 -4.16 -16.74
C PRO A 84 -24.72 -5.33 -17.73
N ALA A 85 -25.48 -6.38 -17.42
CA ALA A 85 -25.66 -7.49 -18.34
C ALA A 85 -26.25 -6.96 -19.65
N ASP A 86 -25.66 -7.34 -20.79
CA ASP A 86 -26.19 -7.00 -22.11
C ASP A 86 -27.66 -7.48 -22.19
N GLU A 87 -28.60 -6.56 -22.41
CA GLU A 87 -30.02 -6.84 -22.67
C GLU A 87 -30.28 -6.95 -24.18
#